data_AF-A0A6I6JPW0-F1
#
_entry.id   AF-A0A6I6JPW0-F1
#
_cell.length_a   1.000
_cell.length_b   1.000
_cell.length_c   1.000
_cell.angle_alpha   90.00
_cell.angle_beta   90.00
_cell.angle_gamma   90.00
#
_symmetry.space_group_name_H-M   'P 1'
#
loop_
_entity.id
_entity.type
_entity.pdbx_description
1 polymer ?
#
loop_
_entity_poly.entity_id
_entity_poly.type
_entity_poly.pdbx_seq_one_letter_code
_entity_poly.pdbx_strand_id
1 'polypeptide(L)'
;MRSILTILLLLLYAGALFSQEIIEFRGDNRSGIYNESALLKEWPESGPEVFLEIEGVGKGYSQPIFADETIFITGIKEDTIDILSAYNLKGELLWDIPYGRSWTASYIDSRSTPTYENKKLYVSSGTGQVNCIDALTGKVVWQVDAIKEYGGEIFKHGDAEALLLIDDAVLYTTGGEENALVALNKKDGSLVWKTKSMGGAKSYASPVLINHNGKKIILAQTSEDFIAVAPEDGRIIWSFDLLQFHTESIGVGAQTNPPLYRNGEIFQTSGYNHPGILFSLSEDGGSVEIKWKNDTLDTHHGGTVLVDGNIYGSTWTNNARGKWASVNWDTGKTNWETDWQNKGSVIFADGMLYLFEEKRGNVALVKPSPEKLKIISTFKVDKGVGPHWAHPAIYNGMLFIRHGDVLMVYNIKA
;
A
#
# COMPACT_ATOMS: atom_id res chain seq x y z
N MET A 1 37.39 8.17 60.94
CA MET A 1 37.34 8.66 59.54
C MET A 1 37.22 7.44 58.63
N ARG A 2 35.98 6.99 58.35
CA ARG A 2 35.35 7.04 57.02
C ARG A 2 36.34 6.84 55.86
N SER A 3 36.24 5.70 55.18
CA SER A 3 35.96 5.63 53.73
C SER A 3 35.68 4.19 53.31
N ILE A 4 34.41 3.94 53.02
CA ILE A 4 33.89 2.78 52.28
C ILE A 4 34.04 3.12 50.80
N LEU A 5 34.61 2.23 49.99
CA LEU A 5 34.51 2.32 48.54
C LEU A 5 34.04 0.97 48.00
N THR A 6 32.72 0.81 47.93
CA THR A 6 32.07 -0.26 47.18
C THR A 6 31.91 0.22 45.75
N ILE A 7 32.64 -0.36 44.81
CA ILE A 7 32.48 -0.11 43.37
C ILE A 7 31.34 -1.02 42.89
N LEU A 8 30.20 -0.40 42.57
CA LEU A 8 29.07 -1.07 41.92
C LEU A 8 29.29 -1.01 40.39
N LEU A 9 29.54 -2.15 39.75
CA LEU A 9 29.62 -2.25 38.29
C LEU A 9 28.18 -2.40 37.75
N LEU A 10 27.62 -1.33 37.19
CA LEU A 10 26.36 -1.35 36.45
C LEU A 10 26.65 -1.77 35.00
N LEU A 11 26.40 -3.05 34.71
CA LEU A 11 26.33 -3.57 33.34
C LEU A 11 25.02 -3.07 32.71
N LEU A 12 25.09 -1.97 31.97
CA LEU A 12 24.04 -1.55 31.04
C LEU A 12 24.08 -2.47 29.83
N TYR A 13 23.27 -3.54 29.86
CA TYR A 13 22.86 -4.23 28.64
C TYR A 13 21.93 -3.30 27.85
N ALA A 14 22.51 -2.50 26.97
CA ALA A 14 21.76 -1.90 25.87
C ALA A 14 21.44 -3.01 24.87
N GLY A 15 20.38 -3.79 25.16
CA GLY A 15 19.73 -4.56 24.12
C GLY A 15 19.21 -3.55 23.11
N ALA A 16 19.82 -3.50 21.92
CA ALA A 16 19.14 -2.93 20.77
C ALA A 16 17.89 -3.79 20.58
N LEU A 17 16.76 -3.33 21.10
CA LEU A 17 15.46 -3.73 20.61
C LEU A 17 15.44 -3.25 19.16
N PHE A 18 15.91 -4.11 18.25
CA PHE A 18 15.56 -3.97 16.85
C PHE A 18 14.05 -4.08 16.84
N SER A 19 13.38 -2.93 16.69
CA SER A 19 11.98 -2.94 16.28
C SER A 19 11.92 -3.83 15.05
N GLN A 20 11.01 -4.79 15.06
CA GLN A 20 10.73 -5.63 13.91
C GLN A 20 10.30 -4.69 12.78
N GLU A 21 11.16 -4.52 11.79
CA GLU A 21 10.90 -3.63 10.68
C GLU A 21 10.04 -4.39 9.66
N ILE A 22 8.79 -3.93 9.52
CA ILE A 22 7.90 -4.38 8.46
C ILE A 22 8.11 -3.42 7.29
N ILE A 23 8.43 -3.98 6.13
CA ILE A 23 8.52 -3.21 4.89
C ILE A 23 7.34 -3.59 4.03
N GLU A 24 6.45 -2.63 3.81
CA GLU A 24 5.12 -2.85 3.22
C GLU A 24 4.76 -1.83 2.13
N PHE A 25 3.62 -2.10 1.49
CA PHE A 25 3.04 -1.23 0.48
C PHE A 25 2.76 0.17 1.06
N ARG A 26 3.21 1.22 0.34
CA ARG A 26 3.06 2.64 0.71
C ARG A 26 3.75 3.06 2.02
N GLY A 27 4.84 2.39 2.40
CA GLY A 27 5.60 2.74 3.60
C GLY A 27 4.80 2.50 4.89
N ASP A 28 5.27 3.07 6.00
CA ASP A 28 4.76 2.77 7.33
C ASP A 28 3.24 2.98 7.44
N ASN A 29 2.55 1.95 7.93
CA ASN A 29 1.10 1.93 8.10
C ASN A 29 0.33 2.22 6.80
N ARG A 30 0.94 1.97 5.64
CA ARG A 30 0.36 2.18 4.29
C ARG A 30 -0.05 3.62 4.00
N SER A 31 0.53 4.56 4.72
CA SER A 31 0.16 5.98 4.71
C SER A 31 0.62 6.73 3.46
N GLY A 32 1.54 6.16 2.68
CA GLY A 32 2.26 6.83 1.61
C GLY A 32 3.35 7.78 2.09
N ILE A 33 3.67 7.78 3.39
CA ILE A 33 4.73 8.59 4.01
C ILE A 33 5.96 7.70 4.22
N TYR A 34 7.11 8.15 3.72
CA TYR A 34 8.41 7.50 3.92
C TYR A 34 9.27 8.34 4.86
N ASN A 35 9.78 7.70 5.92
CA ASN A 35 10.56 8.33 7.00
C ASN A 35 12.04 8.51 6.61
N GLU A 36 12.26 9.26 5.53
CA GLU A 36 13.58 9.59 4.99
C GLU A 36 13.91 11.07 5.20
N SER A 37 15.20 11.39 5.19
CA SER A 37 15.70 12.75 5.37
C SER A 37 16.93 13.00 4.49
N ALA A 38 17.31 14.27 4.34
CA ALA A 38 18.41 14.69 3.47
C ALA A 38 18.19 14.26 2.00
N LEU A 39 16.96 14.41 1.51
CA LEU A 39 16.57 14.22 0.13
C LEU A 39 16.62 15.54 -0.64
N LEU A 40 16.92 15.47 -1.94
CA LEU A 40 16.91 16.60 -2.87
C LEU A 40 15.56 17.33 -2.80
N LYS A 41 15.62 18.68 -2.72
CA LYS A 41 14.43 19.55 -2.74
C LYS A 41 14.09 20.08 -4.13
N GLU A 42 14.98 19.84 -5.08
CA GLU A 42 14.87 20.18 -6.49
C GLU A 42 15.73 19.20 -7.28
N TRP A 43 15.23 18.70 -8.40
CA TRP A 43 15.98 17.85 -9.31
C TRP A 43 16.52 18.65 -10.49
N PRO A 44 17.63 18.20 -11.12
CA PRO A 44 18.04 18.70 -12.42
C PRO A 44 16.95 18.54 -13.48
N GLU A 45 17.02 19.31 -14.57
CA GLU A 45 16.07 19.22 -15.70
C GLU A 45 16.03 17.79 -16.32
N SER A 46 17.16 17.08 -16.28
CA SER A 46 17.26 15.68 -16.72
C SER A 46 16.62 14.68 -15.75
N GLY A 47 16.13 15.14 -14.60
CA GLY A 47 15.77 14.30 -13.46
C GLY A 47 16.96 13.94 -12.56
N PRO A 48 16.68 13.26 -11.43
CA PRO A 48 17.70 12.72 -10.55
C PRO A 48 18.58 11.68 -11.26
N GLU A 49 19.78 11.43 -10.72
CA GLU A 49 20.71 10.44 -11.26
C GLU A 49 20.07 9.04 -11.24
N VAL A 50 20.12 8.33 -12.37
CA VAL A 50 19.75 6.91 -12.42
C VAL A 50 20.84 6.10 -11.74
N PHE A 51 20.52 5.52 -10.58
CA PHE A 51 21.40 4.64 -9.83
C PHE A 51 21.40 3.22 -10.39
N LEU A 52 20.22 2.70 -10.72
CA LEU A 52 20.04 1.34 -11.20
C LEU A 52 18.86 1.26 -12.18
N GLU A 53 19.04 0.46 -13.23
CA GLU A 53 17.99 0.09 -14.18
C GLU A 53 18.00 -1.43 -14.32
N ILE A 54 16.83 -2.06 -14.13
CA ILE A 54 16.64 -3.49 -14.34
C ILE A 54 15.48 -3.67 -15.32
N GLU A 55 15.77 -4.21 -16.50
CA GLU A 55 14.76 -4.64 -17.47
C GLU A 55 14.45 -6.13 -17.28
N GLY A 56 13.24 -6.56 -17.65
CA GLY A 56 12.83 -7.96 -17.54
C GLY A 56 12.49 -8.41 -16.11
N VAL A 57 12.12 -7.48 -15.21
CA VAL A 57 11.67 -7.82 -13.85
C VAL A 57 10.31 -8.55 -13.82
N GLY A 58 9.71 -8.75 -14.99
CA GLY A 58 8.37 -9.27 -15.20
C GLY A 58 7.34 -8.14 -15.23
N LYS A 59 6.28 -8.31 -16.02
CA LYS A 59 5.22 -7.31 -16.17
C LYS A 59 4.38 -7.23 -14.92
N GLY A 60 4.06 -6.02 -14.47
CA GLY A 60 3.22 -5.80 -13.30
C GLY A 60 3.05 -4.35 -12.90
N TYR A 61 2.22 -4.16 -11.88
CA TYR A 61 1.82 -2.89 -11.28
C TYR A 61 2.11 -2.86 -9.78
N SER A 62 2.82 -3.84 -9.23
CA SER A 62 3.18 -3.85 -7.81
C SER A 62 4.31 -2.86 -7.51
N GLN A 63 4.29 -2.34 -6.29
CA GLN A 63 5.37 -1.55 -5.74
C GLN A 63 6.58 -2.47 -5.49
N PRO A 64 7.81 -2.09 -5.90
CA PRO A 64 9.01 -2.76 -5.42
C PRO A 64 9.21 -2.49 -3.93
N ILE A 65 9.72 -3.48 -3.19
CA ILE A 65 10.19 -3.26 -1.81
C ILE A 65 11.69 -3.49 -1.74
N PHE A 66 12.34 -2.85 -0.78
CA PHE A 66 13.77 -2.99 -0.54
C PHE A 66 14.01 -3.32 0.93
N ALA A 67 14.62 -4.48 1.19
CA ALA A 67 14.90 -4.96 2.54
C ALA A 67 16.21 -5.77 2.53
N ASP A 68 17.01 -5.68 3.59
CA ASP A 68 18.29 -6.42 3.69
C ASP A 68 19.16 -6.31 2.42
N GLU A 69 19.35 -5.09 1.91
CA GLU A 69 20.12 -4.81 0.69
C GLU A 69 19.60 -5.50 -0.59
N THR A 70 18.36 -5.98 -0.57
CA THR A 70 17.75 -6.77 -1.63
C THR A 70 16.44 -6.11 -2.10
N ILE A 71 16.28 -6.03 -3.42
CA ILE A 71 15.07 -5.56 -4.08
C ILE A 71 14.17 -6.77 -4.32
N PHE A 72 12.93 -6.72 -3.83
CA PHE A 72 11.91 -7.73 -4.13
C PHE A 72 10.80 -7.13 -4.97
N ILE A 73 10.42 -7.85 -6.03
CA ILE A 73 9.42 -7.38 -7.00
C ILE A 73 8.66 -8.55 -7.60
N THR A 74 7.34 -8.42 -7.69
CA THR A 74 6.47 -9.42 -8.34
C THR A 74 6.30 -9.12 -9.82
N GLY A 75 6.04 -10.11 -10.66
CA GLY A 75 5.84 -9.87 -12.08
C GLY A 75 5.46 -11.13 -12.85
N ILE A 76 5.13 -10.95 -14.12
CA ILE A 76 4.88 -12.06 -15.06
C ILE A 76 5.91 -11.97 -16.19
N LYS A 77 6.70 -13.03 -16.36
CA LYS A 77 7.78 -13.09 -17.37
C LYS A 77 7.36 -13.81 -18.65
N GLU A 78 6.69 -14.96 -18.52
CA GLU A 78 6.33 -15.82 -19.65
C GLU A 78 4.84 -16.13 -19.67
N ASP A 79 4.37 -16.92 -18.71
CA ASP A 79 3.07 -17.59 -18.71
C ASP A 79 2.00 -16.85 -17.87
N THR A 80 1.00 -17.59 -17.38
CA THR A 80 -0.08 -17.17 -16.48
C THR A 80 0.25 -17.42 -15.01
N ILE A 81 1.53 -17.26 -14.66
CA ILE A 81 2.09 -17.53 -13.32
C ILE A 81 2.74 -16.26 -12.80
N ASP A 82 2.36 -15.87 -11.57
CA ASP A 82 3.03 -14.81 -10.86
C ASP A 82 4.39 -15.28 -10.33
N ILE A 83 5.41 -14.47 -10.58
CA ILE A 83 6.80 -14.68 -10.17
C ILE A 83 7.20 -13.62 -9.14
N LEU A 84 7.89 -14.03 -8.08
CA LEU A 84 8.58 -13.11 -7.17
C LEU A 84 10.07 -13.21 -7.47
N SER A 85 10.71 -12.07 -7.72
CA SER A 85 12.14 -11.98 -8.03
C SER A 85 12.87 -11.17 -6.96
N ALA A 86 14.11 -11.56 -6.67
CA ALA A 86 15.05 -10.82 -5.85
C ALA A 86 16.25 -10.36 -6.66
N TYR A 87 16.61 -9.09 -6.53
CA TYR A 87 17.78 -8.49 -7.17
C TYR A 87 18.66 -7.79 -6.14
N ASN A 88 19.98 -7.81 -6.35
CA ASN A 88 20.87 -6.96 -5.56
C ASN A 88 20.95 -5.53 -6.15
N LEU A 89 21.66 -4.63 -5.45
CA LEU A 89 21.85 -3.24 -5.88
C LEU A 89 22.72 -3.07 -7.14
N LYS A 90 23.29 -4.15 -7.70
CA LYS A 90 23.94 -4.13 -9.03
C LYS A 90 22.98 -4.53 -10.15
N GLY A 91 21.73 -4.86 -9.83
CA GLY A 91 20.75 -5.38 -10.78
C GLY A 91 20.90 -6.86 -11.10
N GLU A 92 21.74 -7.59 -10.37
CA GLU A 92 21.93 -9.03 -10.59
C GLU A 92 20.77 -9.80 -9.95
N LEU A 93 20.17 -10.71 -10.72
CA LEU A 93 19.13 -11.62 -10.23
C LEU A 93 19.75 -12.60 -9.22
N LEU A 94 19.20 -12.61 -8.00
CA LEU A 94 19.60 -13.54 -6.94
C LEU A 94 18.79 -14.83 -6.99
N TRP A 95 17.48 -14.69 -7.16
CA TRP A 95 16.53 -15.78 -7.36
C TRP A 95 15.23 -15.25 -7.96
N ASP A 96 14.51 -16.11 -8.68
CA ASP A 96 13.12 -15.89 -9.07
C ASP A 96 12.32 -17.18 -8.92
N ILE A 97 11.11 -17.08 -8.38
CA ILE A 97 10.28 -18.26 -8.10
C ILE A 97 8.80 -18.02 -8.42
N PRO A 98 8.09 -19.04 -8.92
CA PRO A 98 6.64 -18.99 -9.05
C PRO A 98 5.97 -19.07 -7.67
N TYR A 99 4.94 -18.26 -7.45
CA TYR A 99 4.20 -18.27 -6.18
C TYR A 99 2.67 -18.40 -6.36
N GLY A 100 2.16 -18.47 -7.59
CA GLY A 100 0.76 -18.78 -7.81
C GLY A 100 0.29 -18.44 -9.22
N ARG A 101 -0.97 -18.73 -9.50
CA ARG A 101 -1.57 -18.38 -10.80
C ARG A 101 -1.91 -16.90 -10.83
N SER A 102 -1.54 -16.25 -11.93
CA SER A 102 -1.91 -14.87 -12.18
C SER A 102 -3.38 -14.76 -12.57
N TRP A 103 -3.89 -13.53 -12.49
CA TRP A 103 -5.21 -13.20 -13.01
C TRP A 103 -5.15 -13.01 -14.53
N THR A 104 -5.99 -13.74 -15.27
CA THR A 104 -5.92 -13.76 -16.74
C THR A 104 -7.13 -13.13 -17.43
N ALA A 105 -8.16 -12.73 -16.68
CA ALA A 105 -9.41 -12.24 -17.28
C ALA A 105 -9.34 -10.77 -17.72
N SER A 106 -8.56 -9.94 -17.01
CA SER A 106 -8.42 -8.52 -17.36
C SER A 106 -7.07 -7.97 -16.86
N TYR A 107 -6.45 -7.12 -17.66
CA TYR A 107 -5.15 -6.50 -17.37
C TYR A 107 -4.13 -7.50 -16.81
N ILE A 108 -3.70 -8.50 -17.54
CA ILE A 108 -3.13 -9.75 -17.00
C ILE A 108 -1.84 -9.66 -16.13
N ASP A 109 -1.25 -8.48 -15.93
CA ASP A 109 0.03 -8.31 -15.23
C ASP A 109 -0.09 -8.40 -13.68
N SER A 110 1.01 -8.78 -13.01
CA SER A 110 1.05 -8.97 -11.54
C SER A 110 0.78 -7.68 -10.77
N ARG A 111 0.17 -7.74 -9.57
CA ARG A 111 -0.27 -6.53 -8.84
C ARG A 111 0.05 -6.49 -7.36
N SER A 112 0.04 -7.62 -6.69
CA SER A 112 0.23 -7.66 -5.24
C SER A 112 1.67 -7.30 -4.88
N THR A 113 1.80 -6.34 -3.95
CA THR A 113 3.09 -5.93 -3.39
C THR A 113 3.44 -6.89 -2.24
N PRO A 114 4.64 -7.51 -2.25
CA PRO A 114 5.04 -8.37 -1.14
C PRO A 114 5.23 -7.53 0.14
N THR A 115 4.95 -8.13 1.29
CA THR A 115 5.27 -7.55 2.60
C THR A 115 6.41 -8.32 3.23
N TYR A 116 7.46 -7.61 3.64
CA TYR A 116 8.65 -8.20 4.25
C TYR A 116 8.62 -8.05 5.76
N GLU A 117 8.99 -9.12 6.47
CA GLU A 117 9.24 -9.10 7.91
C GLU A 117 10.23 -10.22 8.27
N ASN A 118 11.29 -9.92 9.01
CA ASN A 118 12.23 -10.91 9.56
C ASN A 118 12.72 -11.97 8.53
N LYS A 119 13.19 -11.52 7.36
CA LYS A 119 13.67 -12.39 6.27
C LYS A 119 12.60 -13.29 5.65
N LYS A 120 11.33 -12.98 5.85
CA LYS A 120 10.19 -13.62 5.18
C LYS A 120 9.44 -12.62 4.33
N LEU A 121 9.01 -13.09 3.18
CA LEU A 121 8.17 -12.36 2.24
C LEU A 121 6.79 -13.00 2.23
N TYR A 122 5.77 -12.17 2.40
CA TYR A 122 4.36 -12.57 2.36
C TYR A 122 3.71 -11.93 1.14
N VAL A 123 3.10 -12.75 0.28
CA VAL A 123 2.50 -12.27 -0.97
C VAL A 123 1.33 -13.14 -1.43
N SER A 124 0.32 -12.53 -2.02
CA SER A 124 -0.78 -13.24 -2.69
C SER A 124 -0.65 -13.15 -4.21
N SER A 125 -1.02 -14.22 -4.91
CA SER A 125 -1.12 -14.24 -6.38
C SER A 125 -2.40 -13.57 -6.87
N GLY A 126 -2.49 -13.29 -8.17
CA GLY A 126 -3.69 -12.73 -8.79
C GLY A 126 -4.96 -13.57 -8.64
N THR A 127 -4.83 -14.85 -8.21
CA THR A 127 -5.95 -15.76 -7.91
C THR A 127 -6.05 -16.15 -6.43
N GLY A 128 -5.27 -15.51 -5.55
CA GLY A 128 -5.41 -15.65 -4.10
C GLY A 128 -4.68 -16.82 -3.45
N GLN A 129 -3.62 -17.34 -4.07
CA GLN A 129 -2.65 -18.17 -3.34
C GLN A 129 -1.79 -17.27 -2.45
N VAL A 130 -1.91 -17.43 -1.14
CA VAL A 130 -1.15 -16.71 -0.11
C VAL A 130 0.10 -17.50 0.22
N ASN A 131 1.27 -16.85 0.16
CA ASN A 131 2.56 -17.49 0.32
C ASN A 131 3.37 -16.83 1.44
N CYS A 132 4.17 -17.66 2.13
CA CYS A 132 5.35 -17.21 2.86
C CYS A 132 6.59 -17.76 2.17
N ILE A 133 7.54 -16.89 1.87
CA ILE A 133 8.74 -17.19 1.10
C ILE A 133 9.96 -16.75 1.91
N ASP A 134 10.99 -17.58 1.93
CA ASP A 134 12.28 -17.21 2.49
C ASP A 134 12.95 -16.13 1.63
N ALA A 135 13.19 -14.95 2.19
CA ALA A 135 13.69 -13.80 1.45
C ALA A 135 15.13 -14.00 0.93
N LEU A 136 15.92 -14.84 1.61
CA LEU A 136 17.30 -15.10 1.21
C LEU A 136 17.36 -16.12 0.07
N THR A 137 16.58 -17.21 0.16
CA THR A 137 16.72 -18.34 -0.77
C THR A 137 15.61 -18.44 -1.83
N GLY A 138 14.56 -17.63 -1.73
CA GLY A 138 13.35 -17.73 -2.57
C GLY A 138 12.52 -18.99 -2.31
N LYS A 139 12.84 -19.77 -1.26
CA LYS A 139 12.14 -21.04 -1.00
C LYS A 139 10.77 -20.76 -0.38
N VAL A 140 9.71 -21.30 -0.96
CA VAL A 140 8.37 -21.31 -0.36
C VAL A 140 8.43 -22.07 0.97
N VAL A 141 8.07 -21.38 2.06
CA VAL A 141 7.95 -21.95 3.41
C VAL A 141 6.60 -22.63 3.56
N TRP A 142 5.53 -21.94 3.17
CA TRP A 142 4.17 -22.47 3.09
C TRP A 142 3.37 -21.70 2.03
N GLN A 143 2.29 -22.33 1.55
CA GLN A 143 1.35 -21.75 0.60
C GLN A 143 -0.06 -22.24 0.95
N VAL A 144 -1.04 -21.34 0.83
CA VAL A 144 -2.46 -21.63 1.06
C VAL A 144 -3.26 -21.04 -0.10
N ASP A 145 -4.12 -21.85 -0.73
CA ASP A 145 -5.08 -21.33 -1.71
C ASP A 145 -6.30 -20.78 -0.95
N ALA A 146 -6.18 -19.55 -0.45
CA ALA A 146 -7.13 -18.99 0.49
C ALA A 146 -8.53 -18.79 -0.11
N ILE A 147 -8.60 -18.56 -1.42
CA ILE A 147 -9.87 -18.45 -2.15
C ILE A 147 -10.56 -19.81 -2.18
N LYS A 148 -9.85 -20.87 -2.59
CA LYS A 148 -10.41 -22.22 -2.65
C LYS A 148 -10.75 -22.79 -1.27
N GLU A 149 -9.90 -22.57 -0.27
CA GLU A 149 -10.04 -23.17 1.06
C GLU A 149 -11.09 -22.49 1.92
N TYR A 150 -11.32 -21.18 1.73
CA TYR A 150 -12.18 -20.37 2.59
C TYR A 150 -13.34 -19.70 1.86
N GLY A 151 -13.71 -20.20 0.68
CA GLY A 151 -14.91 -19.76 -0.05
C GLY A 151 -14.84 -18.31 -0.53
N GLY A 152 -13.65 -17.89 -0.99
CA GLY A 152 -13.41 -16.51 -1.44
C GLY A 152 -13.94 -16.22 -2.85
N GLU A 153 -14.05 -14.93 -3.18
CA GLU A 153 -14.42 -14.46 -4.52
C GLU A 153 -13.48 -13.34 -4.99
N ILE A 154 -12.66 -13.63 -6.00
CA ILE A 154 -11.80 -12.65 -6.65
C ILE A 154 -12.63 -11.77 -7.59
N PHE A 155 -12.53 -10.45 -7.40
CA PHE A 155 -13.28 -9.48 -8.19
C PHE A 155 -12.67 -9.24 -9.60
N LYS A 156 -13.27 -8.34 -10.37
CA LYS A 156 -13.11 -8.21 -11.84
C LYS A 156 -11.68 -8.06 -12.38
N HIS A 157 -10.72 -7.64 -11.55
CA HIS A 157 -9.37 -7.25 -11.96
C HIS A 157 -8.27 -8.02 -11.21
N GLY A 158 -8.62 -9.17 -10.63
CA GLY A 158 -7.68 -10.00 -9.88
C GLY A 158 -7.40 -9.48 -8.49
N ASP A 159 -6.51 -10.17 -7.79
CA ASP A 159 -5.98 -9.70 -6.51
C ASP A 159 -4.91 -8.63 -6.69
N ALA A 160 -4.93 -7.61 -5.82
CA ALA A 160 -3.95 -6.54 -5.73
C ALA A 160 -3.55 -6.23 -4.28
N GLU A 161 -4.01 -7.02 -3.31
CA GLU A 161 -3.79 -6.79 -1.89
C GLU A 161 -2.31 -6.98 -1.51
N ALA A 162 -1.75 -6.01 -0.79
CA ALA A 162 -0.58 -6.24 0.03
C ALA A 162 -1.02 -6.85 1.37
N LEU A 163 -0.52 -8.04 1.71
CA LEU A 163 -0.96 -8.76 2.91
C LEU A 163 -0.65 -7.97 4.17
N LEU A 164 -1.59 -7.90 5.12
CA LEU A 164 -1.38 -7.23 6.40
C LEU A 164 -0.75 -8.22 7.40
N LEU A 165 0.36 -7.82 8.02
CA LEU A 165 1.00 -8.62 9.07
C LEU A 165 0.60 -8.08 10.44
N ILE A 166 0.09 -8.93 11.31
CA ILE A 166 -0.22 -8.58 12.71
C ILE A 166 0.33 -9.67 13.62
N ASP A 167 1.05 -9.30 14.66
CA ASP A 167 1.55 -10.25 15.68
C ASP A 167 2.13 -11.54 15.03
N ASP A 168 1.52 -12.70 15.24
CA ASP A 168 1.92 -14.00 14.66
C ASP A 168 1.14 -14.41 13.39
N ALA A 169 0.34 -13.51 12.81
CA ALA A 169 -0.60 -13.79 11.71
C ALA A 169 -0.39 -12.93 10.45
N VAL A 170 -0.77 -13.52 9.32
CA VAL A 170 -0.88 -12.91 7.99
C VAL A 170 -2.35 -12.81 7.65
N LEU A 171 -2.83 -11.61 7.39
CA LEU A 171 -4.22 -11.35 7.05
C LEU A 171 -4.38 -11.27 5.55
N TYR A 172 -5.48 -11.86 5.08
CA TYR A 172 -5.89 -11.84 3.69
C TYR A 172 -7.41 -11.63 3.58
N THR A 173 -7.82 -10.65 2.78
CA THR A 173 -9.24 -10.46 2.44
C THR A 173 -9.65 -11.49 1.41
N THR A 174 -10.50 -12.44 1.78
CA THR A 174 -11.04 -13.44 0.85
C THR A 174 -12.21 -12.89 0.04
N GLY A 175 -13.03 -12.04 0.66
CA GLY A 175 -14.35 -11.67 0.13
C GLY A 175 -15.26 -12.90 -0.10
N GLY A 176 -16.41 -12.69 -0.71
CA GLY A 176 -17.36 -13.76 -1.04
C GLY A 176 -18.35 -14.06 0.08
N GLU A 177 -19.23 -15.04 -0.13
CA GLU A 177 -20.42 -15.27 0.71
C GLU A 177 -20.12 -15.89 2.09
N GLU A 178 -18.98 -16.57 2.26
CA GLU A 178 -18.66 -17.29 3.50
C GLU A 178 -17.85 -16.46 4.49
N ASN A 179 -16.71 -15.92 4.04
CA ASN A 179 -15.74 -15.24 4.89
C ASN A 179 -15.27 -13.94 4.22
N ALA A 180 -15.19 -12.84 4.97
CA ALA A 180 -14.63 -11.59 4.46
C ALA A 180 -13.10 -11.59 4.56
N LEU A 181 -12.55 -12.13 5.65
CA LEU A 181 -11.11 -12.22 5.89
C LEU A 181 -10.73 -13.55 6.52
N VAL A 182 -9.46 -13.91 6.36
CA VAL A 182 -8.79 -14.95 7.14
C VAL A 182 -7.49 -14.43 7.72
N ALA A 183 -7.14 -14.95 8.88
CA ALA A 183 -5.81 -14.82 9.45
C ALA A 183 -5.11 -16.17 9.45
N LEU A 184 -3.93 -16.23 8.84
CA LEU A 184 -3.10 -17.41 8.71
C LEU A 184 -1.86 -17.28 9.58
N ASN A 185 -1.41 -18.35 10.20
CA ASN A 185 -0.23 -18.35 11.05
C ASN A 185 1.03 -18.08 10.21
N LYS A 186 1.85 -17.10 10.61
CA LYS A 186 3.09 -16.72 9.90
C LYS A 186 4.08 -17.88 9.73
N LYS A 187 4.04 -18.89 10.60
CA LYS A 187 4.99 -20.01 10.63
C LYS A 187 4.66 -21.11 9.64
N ASP A 188 3.38 -21.45 9.48
CA ASP A 188 2.96 -22.63 8.72
C ASP A 188 1.73 -22.44 7.83
N GLY A 189 1.13 -21.25 7.82
CA GLY A 189 -0.06 -20.95 7.02
C GLY A 189 -1.36 -21.52 7.59
N SER A 190 -1.35 -22.17 8.76
CA SER A 190 -2.57 -22.71 9.37
C SER A 190 -3.57 -21.60 9.75
N LEU A 191 -4.86 -21.89 9.64
CA LEU A 191 -5.91 -20.94 10.01
C LEU A 191 -5.84 -20.59 11.50
N VAL A 192 -5.81 -19.29 11.80
CA VAL A 192 -5.92 -18.75 13.17
C VAL A 192 -7.38 -18.39 13.46
N TRP A 193 -7.96 -17.53 12.62
CA TRP A 193 -9.36 -17.13 12.69
C TRP A 193 -9.87 -16.72 11.31
N LYS A 194 -11.19 -16.61 11.20
CA LYS A 194 -11.89 -16.11 10.01
C LYS A 194 -12.97 -15.12 10.40
N THR A 195 -13.10 -14.08 9.60
CA THR A 195 -14.17 -13.08 9.75
C THR A 195 -15.36 -13.49 8.89
N LYS A 196 -16.54 -13.61 9.50
CA LYS A 196 -17.77 -13.93 8.78
C LYS A 196 -18.04 -12.89 7.69
N SER A 197 -18.47 -13.33 6.51
CA SER A 197 -18.87 -12.41 5.45
C SER A 197 -20.15 -11.63 5.80
N MET A 198 -20.21 -10.41 5.26
CA MET A 198 -21.40 -9.56 5.20
C MET A 198 -22.03 -9.55 3.80
N GLY A 199 -21.44 -10.28 2.84
CA GLY A 199 -21.69 -10.16 1.41
C GLY A 199 -20.50 -9.50 0.70
N GLY A 200 -20.60 -9.43 -0.63
CA GLY A 200 -19.62 -8.74 -1.47
C GLY A 200 -18.35 -9.53 -1.77
N ALA A 201 -17.88 -9.39 -3.00
CA ALA A 201 -16.58 -9.89 -3.43
C ALA A 201 -15.43 -9.12 -2.75
N LYS A 202 -14.21 -9.61 -2.98
CA LYS A 202 -12.98 -8.94 -2.53
C LYS A 202 -12.82 -7.55 -3.16
N SER A 203 -12.31 -6.59 -2.39
CA SER A 203 -11.83 -5.29 -2.88
C SER A 203 -10.32 -5.33 -3.21
N TYR A 204 -9.83 -4.34 -3.94
CA TYR A 204 -8.40 -4.17 -4.24
C TYR A 204 -7.62 -3.45 -3.13
N ALA A 205 -8.31 -2.85 -2.15
CA ALA A 205 -7.71 -2.07 -1.10
C ALA A 205 -7.08 -2.97 -0.04
N SER A 206 -5.83 -2.69 0.30
CA SER A 206 -5.13 -3.49 1.30
C SER A 206 -5.57 -3.09 2.73
N PRO A 207 -5.85 -4.04 3.64
CA PRO A 207 -6.24 -3.73 5.02
C PRO A 207 -5.18 -2.92 5.78
N VAL A 208 -5.58 -2.17 6.81
CA VAL A 208 -4.64 -1.45 7.70
C VAL A 208 -4.88 -1.82 9.16
N LEU A 209 -3.80 -1.85 9.94
CA LEU A 209 -3.89 -1.95 11.41
C LEU A 209 -3.78 -0.54 12.00
N ILE A 210 -4.77 -0.14 12.79
CA ILE A 210 -4.75 1.14 13.53
C ILE A 210 -4.62 0.88 15.03
N ASN A 211 -4.06 1.85 15.73
CA ASN A 211 -4.08 1.92 17.19
C ASN A 211 -4.97 3.10 17.63
N HIS A 212 -6.09 2.78 18.27
CA HIS A 212 -7.03 3.76 18.80
C HIS A 212 -7.09 3.64 20.32
N ASN A 213 -6.56 4.64 21.02
CA ASN A 213 -6.54 4.69 22.49
C ASN A 213 -5.96 3.41 23.14
N GLY A 214 -4.91 2.83 22.53
CA GLY A 214 -4.28 1.60 23.00
C GLY A 214 -4.92 0.30 22.50
N LYS A 215 -6.04 0.39 21.78
CA LYS A 215 -6.74 -0.75 21.17
C LYS A 215 -6.35 -0.91 19.71
N LYS A 216 -5.90 -2.11 19.32
CA LYS A 216 -5.64 -2.45 17.93
C LYS A 216 -6.96 -2.74 17.20
N ILE A 217 -7.14 -2.19 16.01
CA ILE A 217 -8.31 -2.42 15.15
C ILE A 217 -7.81 -2.61 13.71
N ILE A 218 -8.30 -3.64 13.03
CA ILE A 218 -8.06 -3.82 11.58
C ILE A 218 -9.17 -3.10 10.83
N LEU A 219 -8.82 -2.27 9.87
CA LEU A 219 -9.77 -1.68 8.91
C LEU A 219 -9.60 -2.40 7.57
N ALA A 220 -10.69 -2.96 7.06
CA ALA A 220 -10.71 -3.69 5.80
C ALA A 220 -11.91 -3.26 4.95
N GLN A 221 -11.80 -3.47 3.63
CA GLN A 221 -12.83 -3.13 2.66
C GLN A 221 -13.18 -4.39 1.86
N THR A 222 -14.45 -4.61 1.59
CA THR A 222 -14.95 -5.52 0.54
C THR A 222 -15.48 -4.68 -0.62
N SER A 223 -16.10 -5.30 -1.63
CA SER A 223 -16.81 -4.57 -2.67
C SER A 223 -18.03 -3.79 -2.16
N GLU A 224 -18.51 -4.09 -0.95
CA GLU A 224 -19.79 -3.58 -0.43
C GLU A 224 -19.63 -2.86 0.91
N ASP A 225 -18.68 -3.28 1.75
CA ASP A 225 -18.58 -2.82 3.13
C ASP A 225 -17.20 -2.25 3.46
N PHE A 226 -17.21 -1.26 4.35
CA PHE A 226 -16.06 -0.90 5.17
C PHE A 226 -16.23 -1.47 6.57
N ILE A 227 -15.28 -2.29 7.03
CA ILE A 227 -15.42 -3.02 8.30
C ILE A 227 -14.23 -2.77 9.22
N ALA A 228 -14.52 -2.72 10.53
CA ALA A 228 -13.53 -2.89 11.57
C ALA A 228 -13.57 -4.30 12.13
N VAL A 229 -12.39 -4.88 12.32
CA VAL A 229 -12.22 -6.25 12.79
C VAL A 229 -11.27 -6.26 13.99
N ALA A 230 -11.64 -7.05 15.00
CA ALA A 230 -10.80 -7.31 16.16
C ALA A 230 -9.64 -8.25 15.76
N PRO A 231 -8.37 -7.87 15.98
CA PRO A 231 -7.23 -8.68 15.58
C PRO A 231 -7.09 -10.00 16.34
N GLU A 232 -7.69 -10.10 17.53
CA GLU A 232 -7.57 -11.27 18.40
C GLU A 232 -8.38 -12.47 17.90
N ASP A 233 -9.56 -12.24 17.33
CA ASP A 233 -10.52 -13.30 17.00
C ASP A 233 -11.23 -13.13 15.64
N GLY A 234 -10.92 -12.06 14.90
CA GLY A 234 -11.52 -11.81 13.60
C GLY A 234 -12.98 -11.34 13.67
N ARG A 235 -13.50 -10.99 14.86
CA ARG A 235 -14.88 -10.54 15.00
C ARG A 235 -15.06 -9.12 14.45
N ILE A 236 -16.13 -8.92 13.69
CA ILE A 236 -16.54 -7.57 13.25
C ILE A 236 -16.91 -6.74 14.48
N ILE A 237 -16.26 -5.58 14.62
CA ILE A 237 -16.55 -4.57 15.65
C ILE A 237 -17.70 -3.70 15.16
N TRP A 238 -17.58 -3.17 13.95
CA TRP A 238 -18.61 -2.42 13.24
C TRP A 238 -18.44 -2.61 11.73
N SER A 239 -19.52 -2.37 10.98
CA SER A 239 -19.53 -2.31 9.52
C SER A 239 -20.23 -1.05 9.05
N PHE A 240 -19.89 -0.63 7.85
CA PHE A 240 -20.47 0.53 7.20
C PHE A 240 -20.70 0.23 5.72
N ASP A 241 -21.95 0.37 5.28
CA ASP A 241 -22.39 0.09 3.92
C ASP A 241 -21.83 1.15 2.94
N LEU A 242 -20.95 0.73 2.03
CA LEU A 242 -20.40 1.57 0.96
C LEU A 242 -21.28 1.54 -0.31
N LEU A 243 -22.18 0.56 -0.47
CA LEU A 243 -23.11 0.47 -1.61
C LEU A 243 -23.98 1.71 -1.75
N GLN A 244 -24.37 2.32 -0.63
CA GLN A 244 -25.14 3.56 -0.65
C GLN A 244 -24.43 4.73 -1.38
N PHE A 245 -23.12 4.63 -1.59
CA PHE A 245 -22.31 5.63 -2.30
C PHE A 245 -21.86 5.18 -3.70
N HIS A 246 -22.16 3.93 -4.08
CA HIS A 246 -21.92 3.47 -5.43
C HIS A 246 -23.06 3.91 -6.35
N THR A 247 -22.73 4.63 -7.43
CA THR A 247 -23.72 4.99 -8.45
C THR A 247 -23.88 3.85 -9.46
N GLU A 248 -25.13 3.46 -9.76
CA GLU A 248 -25.46 2.33 -10.66
C GLU A 248 -24.79 2.40 -12.05
N SER A 249 -24.41 3.60 -12.51
CA SER A 249 -23.87 3.85 -13.85
C SER A 249 -22.37 3.63 -14.02
N ILE A 250 -21.59 3.44 -12.94
CA ILE A 250 -20.11 3.55 -13.00
C ILE A 250 -19.37 2.37 -12.34
N GLY A 251 -20.11 1.37 -11.86
CA GLY A 251 -19.56 0.15 -11.28
C GLY A 251 -19.48 0.19 -9.76
N VAL A 252 -19.71 -0.97 -9.15
CA VAL A 252 -19.69 -1.20 -7.70
C VAL A 252 -18.36 -1.87 -7.33
N GLY A 253 -17.83 -1.61 -6.12
CA GLY A 253 -16.85 -2.49 -5.49
C GLY A 253 -15.38 -2.33 -5.84
N ALA A 254 -15.00 -1.23 -6.51
CA ALA A 254 -13.62 -0.99 -6.92
C ALA A 254 -12.81 -0.19 -5.89
N GLN A 255 -12.97 -0.49 -4.60
CA GLN A 255 -12.15 0.12 -3.54
C GLN A 255 -10.69 -0.32 -3.70
N THR A 256 -9.77 0.63 -3.83
CA THR A 256 -8.35 0.43 -4.21
C THR A 256 -7.37 1.08 -3.25
N ASN A 257 -7.83 1.99 -2.39
CA ASN A 257 -6.95 2.76 -1.51
C ASN A 257 -7.09 2.25 -0.06
N PRO A 258 -5.97 1.95 0.61
CA PRO A 258 -5.97 1.80 2.07
C PRO A 258 -6.51 3.07 2.74
N PRO A 259 -7.31 2.96 3.82
CA PRO A 259 -7.82 4.13 4.51
C PRO A 259 -6.70 4.80 5.32
N LEU A 260 -6.77 6.13 5.45
CA LEU A 260 -5.87 6.89 6.32
C LEU A 260 -6.48 6.98 7.73
N TYR A 261 -5.64 6.94 8.75
CA TYR A 261 -6.07 7.10 10.14
C TYR A 261 -5.24 8.16 10.85
N ARG A 262 -5.91 9.04 11.59
CA ARG A 262 -5.26 10.02 12.48
C ARG A 262 -6.19 10.38 13.63
N ASN A 263 -5.72 10.21 14.87
CA ASN A 263 -6.38 10.73 16.09
C ASN A 263 -7.89 10.39 16.20
N GLY A 264 -8.28 9.15 15.94
CA GLY A 264 -9.69 8.73 16.00
C GLY A 264 -10.51 9.07 14.77
N GLU A 265 -9.88 9.53 13.69
CA GLU A 265 -10.55 9.82 12.43
C GLU A 265 -10.00 8.95 11.31
N ILE A 266 -10.87 8.50 10.42
CA ILE A 266 -10.55 7.59 9.32
C ILE A 266 -11.00 8.22 8.01
N PHE A 267 -10.09 8.39 7.05
CA PHE A 267 -10.44 8.84 5.70
C PHE A 267 -10.42 7.68 4.70
N GLN A 268 -11.49 7.59 3.91
CA GLN A 268 -11.70 6.56 2.90
C GLN A 268 -12.11 7.22 1.58
N THR A 269 -11.67 6.66 0.45
CA THR A 269 -12.04 7.14 -0.88
C THR A 269 -11.93 6.02 -1.93
N SER A 270 -12.86 6.05 -2.88
CA SER A 270 -12.87 5.25 -4.12
C SER A 270 -12.93 6.21 -5.29
N GLY A 271 -12.43 5.83 -6.46
CA GLY A 271 -12.75 6.57 -7.68
C GLY A 271 -14.23 6.46 -8.05
N TYR A 272 -14.53 6.63 -9.34
CA TYR A 272 -15.87 6.38 -9.87
C TYR A 272 -16.96 7.25 -9.21
N ASN A 273 -16.63 8.51 -8.88
CA ASN A 273 -17.49 9.45 -8.17
C ASN A 273 -17.93 9.00 -6.77
N HIS A 274 -17.25 8.03 -6.15
CA HIS A 274 -17.47 7.75 -4.74
C HIS A 274 -16.89 8.92 -3.94
N PRO A 275 -17.65 9.54 -3.02
CA PRO A 275 -17.14 10.65 -2.24
C PRO A 275 -15.95 10.21 -1.38
N GLY A 276 -15.02 11.11 -1.14
CA GLY A 276 -14.10 10.99 -0.02
C GLY A 276 -14.90 11.15 1.28
N ILE A 277 -14.75 10.21 2.22
CA ILE A 277 -15.51 10.18 3.47
C ILE A 277 -14.52 10.22 4.63
N LEU A 278 -14.74 11.15 5.55
CA LEU A 278 -14.09 11.13 6.85
C LEU A 278 -15.06 10.61 7.90
N PHE A 279 -14.64 9.59 8.65
CA PHE A 279 -15.36 9.04 9.77
C PHE A 279 -14.74 9.50 11.09
N SER A 280 -15.57 9.77 12.09
CA SER A 280 -15.19 9.85 13.50
C SER A 280 -15.41 8.48 14.15
N LEU A 281 -14.37 7.95 14.78
CA LEU A 281 -14.43 6.72 15.56
C LEU A 281 -14.81 7.07 17.02
N SER A 282 -15.70 6.27 17.62
CA SER A 282 -16.03 6.40 19.05
C SER A 282 -14.79 6.15 19.91
N GLU A 283 -14.73 6.72 21.12
CA GLU A 283 -13.57 6.65 22.02
C GLU A 283 -13.10 5.21 22.34
N ASP A 284 -14.03 4.26 22.37
CA ASP A 284 -13.78 2.82 22.59
C ASP A 284 -13.50 2.02 21.30
N GLY A 285 -13.54 2.68 20.15
CA GLY A 285 -13.43 2.09 18.82
C GLY A 285 -14.62 1.25 18.38
N GLY A 286 -15.74 1.29 19.12
CA GLY A 286 -16.92 0.44 18.95
C GLY A 286 -17.86 0.84 17.80
N SER A 287 -17.82 2.08 17.33
CA SER A 287 -18.66 2.55 16.22
C SER A 287 -18.01 3.69 15.44
N VAL A 288 -18.51 3.96 14.22
CA VAL A 288 -18.13 5.13 13.43
C VAL A 288 -19.34 5.97 13.06
N GLU A 289 -19.11 7.25 12.83
CA GLU A 289 -20.06 8.16 12.19
C GLU A 289 -19.38 8.98 11.10
N ILE A 290 -20.11 9.36 10.06
CA ILE A 290 -19.58 10.27 9.05
C ILE A 290 -19.42 11.67 9.67
N LYS A 291 -18.19 12.17 9.70
CA LYS A 291 -17.89 13.55 10.08
C LYS A 291 -18.14 14.51 8.92
N TRP A 292 -17.64 14.18 7.73
CA TRP A 292 -17.92 14.92 6.51
C TRP A 292 -17.73 14.07 5.25
N LYS A 293 -18.25 14.56 4.13
CA LYS A 293 -18.05 14.02 2.78
C LYS A 293 -17.47 15.08 1.86
N ASN A 294 -16.70 14.66 0.87
CA ASN A 294 -16.10 15.51 -0.15
C ASN A 294 -16.26 14.86 -1.53
N ASP A 295 -16.88 15.57 -2.47
CA ASP A 295 -17.14 15.06 -3.83
C ASP A 295 -16.00 15.36 -4.82
N THR A 296 -14.91 16.02 -4.37
CA THR A 296 -13.75 16.33 -5.22
C THR A 296 -12.70 15.21 -5.19
N LEU A 297 -12.38 14.69 -4.00
CA LEU A 297 -11.29 13.73 -3.81
C LEU A 297 -11.81 12.30 -3.85
N ASP A 298 -12.10 11.83 -5.06
CA ASP A 298 -12.50 10.47 -5.42
C ASP A 298 -11.30 9.72 -6.05
N THR A 299 -10.34 9.34 -5.22
CA THR A 299 -9.09 8.77 -5.71
C THR A 299 -9.31 7.39 -6.30
N HIS A 300 -9.11 7.25 -7.61
CA HIS A 300 -9.26 5.96 -8.28
C HIS A 300 -8.10 5.02 -7.98
N HIS A 301 -6.88 5.33 -8.40
CA HIS A 301 -5.67 4.58 -8.06
C HIS A 301 -4.67 5.56 -7.44
N GLY A 302 -3.62 5.06 -6.78
CA GLY A 302 -2.47 5.88 -6.42
C GLY A 302 -2.43 6.38 -4.97
N GLY A 303 -3.50 6.18 -4.21
CA GLY A 303 -3.59 6.49 -2.79
C GLY A 303 -3.64 7.98 -2.47
N THR A 304 -3.69 8.26 -1.17
CA THR A 304 -3.66 9.62 -0.62
C THR A 304 -2.58 9.73 0.45
N VAL A 305 -2.17 10.95 0.78
CA VAL A 305 -1.27 11.25 1.91
C VAL A 305 -1.84 12.41 2.73
N LEU A 306 -1.61 12.39 4.04
CA LEU A 306 -2.04 13.44 4.96
C LEU A 306 -0.83 14.19 5.50
N VAL A 307 -0.71 15.47 5.13
CA VAL A 307 0.42 16.33 5.49
C VAL A 307 -0.12 17.66 6.00
N ASP A 308 0.33 18.08 7.19
CA ASP A 308 0.00 19.38 7.80
C ASP A 308 -1.51 19.72 7.79
N GLY A 309 -2.36 18.73 8.09
CA GLY A 309 -3.81 18.90 8.15
C GLY A 309 -4.52 18.91 6.79
N ASN A 310 -3.82 18.56 5.71
CA ASN A 310 -4.38 18.49 4.37
C ASN A 310 -4.13 17.13 3.74
N ILE A 311 -5.17 16.57 3.14
CA ILE A 311 -5.09 15.37 2.32
C ILE A 311 -4.64 15.81 0.92
N TYR A 312 -3.72 15.06 0.33
CA TYR A 312 -3.30 15.19 -1.06
C TYR A 312 -3.53 13.87 -1.79
N GLY A 313 -4.07 13.97 -3.01
CA GLY A 313 -4.36 12.82 -3.85
C GLY A 313 -4.80 13.25 -5.24
N SER A 314 -5.21 12.26 -6.04
CA SER A 314 -5.77 12.50 -7.36
C SER A 314 -7.28 12.32 -7.38
N THR A 315 -7.95 12.96 -8.34
CA THR A 315 -9.39 12.85 -8.60
C THR A 315 -9.63 11.91 -9.78
N TRP A 316 -10.85 11.43 -9.93
CA TRP A 316 -11.28 10.64 -11.07
C TRP A 316 -12.28 11.44 -11.92
N THR A 317 -11.98 11.57 -13.21
CA THR A 317 -12.95 12.07 -14.20
C THR A 317 -13.46 10.94 -15.08
N ASN A 318 -12.56 10.02 -15.42
CA ASN A 318 -12.83 8.73 -16.07
C ASN A 318 -11.57 7.85 -15.97
N ASN A 319 -11.64 6.62 -16.49
CA ASN A 319 -10.52 5.67 -16.47
C ASN A 319 -9.23 6.20 -17.13
N ALA A 320 -9.31 7.23 -17.98
CA ALA A 320 -8.15 7.79 -18.69
C ALA A 320 -7.74 9.18 -18.21
N ARG A 321 -8.50 9.82 -17.31
CA ARG A 321 -8.31 11.21 -16.89
C ARG A 321 -8.66 11.46 -15.42
N GLY A 322 -7.89 12.33 -14.81
CA GLY A 322 -8.21 12.95 -13.53
C GLY A 322 -7.27 14.11 -13.23
N LYS A 323 -7.44 14.72 -12.07
CA LYS A 323 -6.69 15.90 -11.62
C LYS A 323 -5.98 15.62 -10.31
N TRP A 324 -5.29 16.62 -9.78
CA TRP A 324 -4.74 16.59 -8.42
C TRP A 324 -5.57 17.48 -7.53
N ALA A 325 -5.76 17.06 -6.28
CA ALA A 325 -6.53 17.83 -5.32
C ALA A 325 -5.86 17.86 -3.95
N SER A 326 -6.23 18.90 -3.20
CA SER A 326 -6.02 18.96 -1.77
C SER A 326 -7.35 19.23 -1.05
N VAL A 327 -7.56 18.52 0.05
CA VAL A 327 -8.75 18.67 0.91
C VAL A 327 -8.31 18.89 2.34
N ASN A 328 -8.90 19.87 3.02
CA ASN A 328 -8.63 20.11 4.43
C ASN A 328 -9.22 18.97 5.28
N TRP A 329 -8.39 18.33 6.11
CA TRP A 329 -8.78 17.16 6.90
C TRP A 329 -9.91 17.46 7.89
N ASP A 330 -9.87 18.60 8.56
CA ASP A 330 -10.82 18.87 9.66
C ASP A 330 -12.22 19.23 9.14
N THR A 331 -12.28 19.91 7.99
CA THR A 331 -13.51 20.52 7.45
C THR A 331 -14.08 19.80 6.22
N GLY A 332 -13.30 18.97 5.54
CA GLY A 332 -13.68 18.36 4.26
C GLY A 332 -13.73 19.35 3.09
N LYS A 333 -13.33 20.60 3.29
CA LYS A 333 -13.33 21.61 2.24
C LYS A 333 -12.20 21.34 1.23
N THR A 334 -12.54 21.29 -0.04
CA THR A 334 -11.55 21.30 -1.13
C THR A 334 -10.75 22.61 -1.08
N ASN A 335 -9.44 22.47 -0.88
CA ASN A 335 -8.49 23.58 -0.93
C ASN A 335 -8.28 24.01 -2.39
N TRP A 336 -7.98 23.03 -3.24
CA TRP A 336 -7.83 23.20 -4.68
C TRP A 336 -8.02 21.87 -5.41
N GLU A 337 -8.39 21.97 -6.68
CA GLU A 337 -8.37 20.90 -7.67
C GLU A 337 -7.68 21.47 -8.92
N THR A 338 -6.65 20.81 -9.45
CA THR A 338 -5.77 21.38 -10.47
C THR A 338 -5.34 20.34 -11.49
N ASP A 339 -5.44 20.71 -12.76
CA ASP A 339 -4.92 19.93 -13.87
C ASP A 339 -3.38 19.96 -13.89
N TRP A 340 -2.75 18.78 -13.81
CA TRP A 340 -1.33 18.60 -14.13
C TRP A 340 -1.12 17.20 -14.68
N GLN A 341 -0.81 17.10 -15.98
CA GLN A 341 -0.59 15.87 -16.75
C GLN A 341 -1.75 14.86 -16.73
N ASN A 342 -1.93 14.16 -15.61
CA ASN A 342 -3.05 13.27 -15.32
C ASN A 342 -3.10 12.91 -13.82
N LYS A 343 -4.09 12.11 -13.41
CA LYS A 343 -4.12 11.44 -12.10
C LYS A 343 -2.98 10.42 -11.95
N GLY A 344 -2.76 9.96 -10.72
CA GLY A 344 -1.79 8.91 -10.44
C GLY A 344 -1.45 8.81 -8.96
N SER A 345 -0.26 8.26 -8.68
CA SER A 345 0.21 7.96 -7.33
C SER A 345 0.82 9.16 -6.63
N VAL A 346 0.55 9.29 -5.33
CA VAL A 346 1.21 10.25 -4.45
C VAL A 346 1.86 9.55 -3.26
N ILE A 347 3.09 9.94 -2.99
CA ILE A 347 3.83 9.63 -1.76
C ILE A 347 4.45 10.91 -1.19
N PHE A 348 4.90 10.86 0.06
CA PHE A 348 5.53 11.97 0.76
C PHE A 348 6.81 11.52 1.45
N ALA A 349 7.86 12.32 1.33
CA ALA A 349 9.09 12.13 2.08
C ALA A 349 9.81 13.46 2.26
N ASP A 350 10.43 13.65 3.42
CA ASP A 350 11.31 14.78 3.71
C ASP A 350 10.69 16.15 3.30
N GLY A 351 9.45 16.41 3.69
CA GLY A 351 8.78 17.69 3.43
C GLY A 351 8.29 17.90 1.98
N MET A 352 8.43 16.91 1.10
CA MET A 352 8.04 17.00 -0.31
C MET A 352 7.05 15.90 -0.70
N LEU A 353 6.10 16.24 -1.55
CA LEU A 353 5.23 15.29 -2.24
C LEU A 353 5.92 14.82 -3.52
N TYR A 354 5.79 13.54 -3.84
CA TYR A 354 6.23 12.94 -5.10
C TYR A 354 4.98 12.47 -5.83
N LEU A 355 4.70 13.08 -6.98
CA LEU A 355 3.55 12.73 -7.81
C LEU A 355 4.04 11.93 -9.01
N PHE A 356 3.44 10.77 -9.26
CA PHE A 356 3.71 9.94 -10.44
C PHE A 356 2.43 9.74 -11.22
N GLU A 357 2.30 10.43 -12.36
CA GLU A 357 1.08 10.37 -13.16
C GLU A 357 1.02 9.12 -14.05
N GLU A 358 -0.18 8.55 -14.17
CA GLU A 358 -0.34 7.18 -14.62
C GLU A 358 -0.29 6.98 -16.15
N LYS A 359 -0.24 8.05 -16.96
CA LYS A 359 -0.48 7.99 -18.40
C LYS A 359 0.76 8.17 -19.26
N ARG A 360 1.69 9.04 -18.87
CA ARG A 360 2.91 9.32 -19.64
C ARG A 360 4.18 9.20 -18.81
N GLY A 361 4.07 8.84 -17.53
CA GLY A 361 5.21 8.63 -16.64
C GLY A 361 5.90 9.91 -16.19
N ASN A 362 5.20 11.05 -16.18
CA ASN A 362 5.76 12.26 -15.58
C ASN A 362 5.81 12.12 -14.06
N VAL A 363 6.93 12.55 -13.48
CA VAL A 363 7.15 12.59 -12.05
C VAL A 363 7.36 14.03 -11.63
N ALA A 364 6.70 14.49 -10.56
CA ALA A 364 6.91 15.81 -9.98
C ALA A 364 7.35 15.72 -8.53
N LEU A 365 8.28 16.61 -8.17
CA LEU A 365 8.58 16.98 -6.80
C LEU A 365 7.77 18.23 -6.46
N VAL A 366 6.95 18.15 -5.42
CA VAL A 366 5.94 19.16 -5.11
C VAL A 366 6.07 19.60 -3.67
N LYS A 367 6.09 20.91 -3.43
CA LYS A 367 6.01 21.46 -2.08
C LYS A 367 4.54 21.40 -1.61
N PRO A 368 4.21 20.72 -0.50
CA PRO A 368 2.85 20.70 0.05
C PRO A 368 2.35 22.13 0.30
N SER A 369 1.11 22.41 -0.09
CA SER A 369 0.50 23.73 0.09
C SER A 369 -1.02 23.66 -0.04
N PRO A 370 -1.80 24.22 0.90
CA PRO A 370 -3.26 24.31 0.76
C PRO A 370 -3.70 25.41 -0.20
N GLU A 371 -2.81 26.26 -0.70
CA GLU A 371 -3.20 27.37 -1.60
C GLU A 371 -3.30 26.97 -3.07
N LYS A 372 -2.42 26.06 -3.52
CA LYS A 372 -2.28 25.59 -4.91
C LYS A 372 -1.29 24.43 -4.98
N LEU A 373 -1.32 23.70 -6.09
CA LEU A 373 -0.28 22.75 -6.47
C LEU A 373 1.05 23.50 -6.79
N LYS A 374 2.09 23.33 -5.95
CA LYS A 374 3.41 23.98 -6.09
C LYS A 374 4.48 22.99 -6.56
N ILE A 375 4.53 22.73 -7.86
CA ILE A 375 5.56 21.90 -8.49
C ILE A 375 6.90 22.63 -8.47
N ILE A 376 7.95 21.95 -8.03
CA ILE A 376 9.31 22.47 -7.95
C ILE A 376 10.14 21.98 -9.13
N SER A 377 10.15 20.67 -9.38
CA SER A 377 10.89 20.05 -10.47
C SER A 377 10.15 18.83 -11.00
N THR A 378 10.45 18.44 -12.24
CA THR A 378 9.82 17.29 -12.89
C THR A 378 10.84 16.52 -13.71
N PHE A 379 10.61 15.22 -13.88
CA PHE A 379 11.26 14.41 -14.91
C PHE A 379 10.26 13.40 -15.48
N LYS A 380 10.70 12.56 -16.42
CA LYS A 380 9.85 11.58 -17.06
C LYS A 380 10.50 10.20 -17.04
N VAL A 381 9.70 9.18 -16.70
CA VAL A 381 10.04 7.76 -16.88
C VAL A 381 9.53 7.33 -18.25
N ASP A 382 10.44 7.06 -19.17
CA ASP A 382 10.17 6.75 -20.58
C ASP A 382 10.45 5.29 -20.96
N LYS A 383 11.11 4.53 -20.08
CA LYS A 383 11.29 3.08 -20.19
C LYS A 383 10.05 2.30 -19.77
N GLY A 384 9.89 1.09 -20.28
CA GLY A 384 8.77 0.19 -19.98
C GLY A 384 7.55 0.42 -20.88
N VAL A 385 6.56 -0.47 -20.73
CA VAL A 385 5.31 -0.44 -21.53
C VAL A 385 4.11 -0.64 -20.62
N GLY A 386 3.02 0.08 -20.93
CA GLY A 386 1.73 -0.06 -20.26
C GLY A 386 1.34 1.22 -19.51
N PRO A 387 0.41 1.12 -18.55
CA PRO A 387 0.09 2.21 -17.65
C PRO A 387 1.13 2.32 -16.52
N HIS A 388 1.35 3.54 -16.04
CA HIS A 388 2.23 3.82 -14.90
C HIS A 388 1.48 3.67 -13.57
N TRP A 389 0.91 2.50 -13.31
CA TRP A 389 0.10 2.23 -12.12
C TRP A 389 0.89 1.80 -10.89
N ALA A 390 2.15 1.40 -11.06
CA ALA A 390 2.96 1.01 -9.92
C ALA A 390 3.24 2.20 -8.99
N HIS A 391 3.06 1.98 -7.70
CA HIS A 391 3.36 2.99 -6.71
C HIS A 391 4.89 3.20 -6.63
N PRO A 392 5.36 4.45 -6.57
CA PRO A 392 6.75 4.72 -6.24
C PRO A 392 7.02 4.36 -4.77
N ALA A 393 8.28 4.03 -4.48
CA ALA A 393 8.74 3.83 -3.11
C ALA A 393 10.07 4.53 -2.87
N ILE A 394 10.35 4.89 -1.62
CA ILE A 394 11.63 5.52 -1.25
C ILE A 394 12.29 4.70 -0.14
N TYR A 395 13.55 4.34 -0.35
CA TYR A 395 14.37 3.67 0.65
C TYR A 395 15.82 4.15 0.55
N ASN A 396 16.44 4.51 1.67
CA ASN A 396 17.83 4.93 1.79
C ASN A 396 18.25 6.00 0.78
N GLY A 397 17.44 7.05 0.63
CA GLY A 397 17.68 8.11 -0.36
C GLY A 397 17.56 7.69 -1.83
N MET A 398 16.95 6.54 -2.12
CA MET A 398 16.68 6.07 -3.47
C MET A 398 15.18 6.05 -3.76
N LEU A 399 14.78 6.58 -4.92
CA LEU A 399 13.42 6.54 -5.43
C LEU A 399 13.27 5.38 -6.42
N PHE A 400 12.43 4.41 -6.08
CA PHE A 400 12.12 3.23 -6.89
C PHE A 400 10.85 3.50 -7.70
N ILE A 401 10.94 3.39 -9.02
CA ILE A 401 9.81 3.52 -9.93
C ILE A 401 9.77 2.35 -10.89
N ARG A 402 8.68 1.60 -10.85
CA ARG A 402 8.40 0.54 -11.81
C ARG A 402 7.50 1.05 -12.93
N HIS A 403 7.78 0.61 -14.17
CA HIS A 403 6.84 0.71 -15.28
C HIS A 403 6.86 -0.58 -16.10
N GLY A 404 5.76 -1.33 -16.05
CA GLY A 404 5.66 -2.63 -16.73
C GLY A 404 6.68 -3.63 -16.20
N ASP A 405 7.63 -4.01 -17.04
CA ASP A 405 8.73 -4.93 -16.78
C ASP A 405 10.09 -4.26 -16.56
N VAL A 406 10.09 -2.95 -16.32
CA VAL A 406 11.31 -2.18 -15.99
C VAL A 406 11.20 -1.60 -14.58
N LEU A 407 12.28 -1.72 -13.82
CA LEU A 407 12.50 -1.02 -12.56
C LEU A 407 13.62 0.01 -12.72
N MET A 408 13.29 1.28 -12.48
CA MET A 408 14.24 2.38 -12.40
C MET A 408 14.45 2.75 -10.93
N VAL A 409 15.69 2.96 -10.53
CA VAL A 409 16.07 3.44 -9.19
C VAL A 409 16.87 4.71 -9.37
N TYR A 410 16.42 5.79 -8.74
CA TYR A 410 17.05 7.10 -8.84
C TYR A 410 17.69 7.48 -7.49
N ASN A 411 18.91 8.00 -7.53
CA ASN A 411 19.53 8.61 -6.36
C ASN A 411 18.91 9.99 -6.13
N ILE A 412 18.23 10.16 -5.00
CA ILE A 412 17.58 11.40 -4.60
C ILE A 412 18.14 11.97 -3.29
N LYS A 413 19.33 11.52 -2.87
CA LYS A 413 20.02 12.02 -1.69
C LYS A 413 20.68 13.38 -1.98
N ALA A 414 20.62 14.30 -1.01
CA ALA A 414 21.16 15.66 -1.11
C ALA A 414 22.65 15.78 -0.76
#